data_AF-A0A9N7PJR2-F1
#
_entry.id   AF-A0A9N7PJR2-F1
#
_cell.length_a   1.000
_cell.length_b   1.000
_cell.length_c   1.000
_cell.angle_alpha   90.00
_cell.angle_beta   90.00
_cell.angle_gamma   90.00
#
_symmetry.space_group_name_H-M   'P 1'
#
loop_
_entity.id
_entity.type
_entity.pdbx_description
1 polymer ?
#
loop_
_entity_poly.entity_id
_entity_poly.type
_entity_poly.pdbx_seq_one_letter_code
_entity_poly.pdbx_strand_id
1 'polypeptide(L)'
;MLLKYILLVYGFCEFLFGVFIWFSKKESLPKMMVESFSVLSNDVNYENIKDKKAFSRWIGELIMLGGALYTFLASSSIFFGVSLIAVIAFIVLIESVFFRMVIKGYKNFI
;
A
#
# COMPACT_ATOMS: atom_id res chain seq x y z
N MET A 1 22.37 5.75 -8.90
CA MET A 1 21.45 6.92 -9.02
C MET A 1 20.10 6.52 -9.62
N LEU A 2 20.06 5.94 -10.82
CA LEU A 2 18.82 5.55 -11.51
C LEU A 2 17.81 4.79 -10.64
N LEU A 3 18.26 3.76 -9.91
CA LEU A 3 17.40 2.97 -9.03
C LEU A 3 16.72 3.79 -7.92
N LYS A 4 17.37 4.83 -7.39
CA LYS A 4 16.79 5.69 -6.35
C LYS A 4 15.62 6.50 -6.90
N TYR A 5 15.74 6.98 -8.14
CA TYR A 5 14.67 7.71 -8.83
C TYR A 5 13.52 6.78 -9.25
N ILE A 6 13.81 5.54 -9.65
CA ILE A 6 12.77 4.54 -9.91
C ILE A 6 11.95 4.30 -8.64
N LEU A 7 12.60 4.10 -7.49
CA LEU A 7 11.91 3.94 -6.21
C LEU A 7 11.08 5.17 -5.82
N LEU A 8 11.59 6.37 -6.11
CA LEU A 8 10.88 7.62 -5.85
C LEU A 8 9.59 7.72 -6.70
N VAL A 9 9.71 7.47 -8.01
CA VAL A 9 8.56 7.48 -8.93
C VAL A 9 7.57 6.39 -8.53
N TYR A 10 8.06 5.20 -8.18
CA TYR A 10 7.23 4.10 -7.72
C TYR A 10 6.41 4.48 -6.47
N GLY A 11 7.06 4.99 -5.42
CA GLY A 11 6.36 5.44 -4.21
C GLY A 11 5.36 6.56 -4.47
N PHE A 12 5.70 7.49 -5.36
CA PHE A 12 4.79 8.57 -5.74
C PHE A 12 3.57 8.06 -6.53
N CYS A 13 3.78 7.11 -7.45
CA CYS A 13 2.69 6.46 -8.17
C CYS A 13 1.77 5.71 -7.21
N GLU A 14 2.30 4.94 -6.26
CA GLU A 14 1.50 4.27 -5.24
C GLU A 14 0.69 5.27 -4.40
N PHE A 15 1.31 6.37 -3.98
CA PHE A 15 0.61 7.42 -3.25
C PHE A 15 -0.60 7.94 -4.05
N LEU A 16 -0.41 8.26 -5.34
CA LEU A 16 -1.49 8.69 -6.22
C LEU A 16 -2.56 7.61 -6.42
N PHE A 17 -2.16 6.33 -6.51
CA PHE A 17 -3.11 5.21 -6.56
C PHE A 17 -3.95 5.12 -5.30
N GLY A 18 -3.35 5.29 -4.12
CA GLY A 18 -4.08 5.34 -2.85
C GLY A 18 -5.07 6.51 -2.79
N VAL A 19 -4.66 7.71 -3.22
CA VAL A 19 -5.54 8.88 -3.34
C VAL A 19 -6.71 8.56 -4.27
N PHE A 20 -6.43 7.96 -5.42
CA PHE A 20 -7.44 7.60 -6.39
C PHE A 20 -8.45 6.60 -5.80
N ILE A 21 -7.99 5.58 -5.08
CA ILE A 21 -8.86 4.59 -4.42
C ILE A 21 -9.70 5.23 -3.32
N TRP A 22 -9.14 6.16 -2.54
CA TRP A 22 -9.88 6.88 -1.51
C TRP A 22 -11.06 7.67 -2.09
N PHE A 23 -10.82 8.43 -3.15
CA PHE A 23 -11.84 9.27 -3.79
C PHE A 23 -12.75 8.50 -4.74
N SER A 24 -12.29 7.37 -5.28
CA SER A 24 -13.06 6.56 -6.20
C SER A 24 -14.23 5.88 -5.50
N LYS A 25 -15.41 6.01 -6.09
CA LYS A 25 -16.60 5.22 -5.72
C LYS A 25 -16.63 3.85 -6.40
N LYS A 26 -15.65 3.55 -7.27
CA LYS A 26 -15.64 2.30 -8.04
C LYS A 26 -15.03 1.17 -7.19
N GLU A 27 -15.87 0.19 -6.87
CA GLU A 27 -15.50 -1.02 -6.10
C GLU A 27 -14.49 -1.93 -6.82
N SER A 28 -14.28 -1.76 -8.12
CA SER A 28 -13.40 -2.62 -8.94
C SER A 28 -11.94 -2.61 -8.49
N LEU A 29 -11.43 -1.48 -8.00
CA LEU A 29 -10.03 -1.35 -7.58
C LEU A 29 -9.77 -2.00 -6.20
N PRO A 30 -10.57 -1.71 -5.15
CA PRO A 30 -10.49 -2.43 -3.89
C PRO A 30 -10.69 -3.94 -4.07
N LYS A 31 -11.62 -4.34 -4.94
CA LYS A 31 -11.89 -5.75 -5.23
C LYS A 31 -10.67 -6.45 -5.82
N MET A 32 -10.05 -5.88 -6.86
CA MET A 32 -8.83 -6.42 -7.48
C MET A 32 -7.68 -6.55 -6.48
N MET A 33 -7.51 -5.58 -5.57
CA MET A 33 -6.52 -5.68 -4.50
C MET A 33 -6.85 -6.79 -3.51
N VAL A 34 -8.07 -6.87 -3.02
CA VAL A 34 -8.50 -7.92 -2.07
C VAL A 34 -8.37 -9.30 -2.70
N GLU A 35 -8.67 -9.46 -3.98
CA GLU A 35 -8.41 -10.68 -4.75
C GLU A 35 -6.91 -10.95 -4.91
N SER A 36 -6.07 -9.93 -4.99
CA SER A 36 -4.61 -10.13 -5.00
C SER A 36 -4.09 -10.59 -3.64
N PHE A 37 -4.69 -10.10 -2.54
CA PHE A 37 -4.40 -10.56 -1.19
C PHE A 37 -5.00 -11.95 -0.91
N SER A 38 -6.11 -12.33 -1.57
CA SER A 38 -6.72 -13.65 -1.40
C SER A 38 -5.81 -14.76 -1.93
N VAL A 39 -4.98 -14.48 -2.95
CA VAL A 39 -3.91 -15.38 -3.42
C VAL A 39 -2.90 -15.70 -2.30
N LEU A 40 -2.64 -14.73 -1.41
CA LEU A 40 -1.71 -14.88 -0.29
C LEU A 40 -2.40 -15.39 0.99
N SER A 41 -3.73 -15.33 1.05
CA SER A 41 -4.53 -15.62 2.22
C SER A 41 -5.94 -16.06 1.79
N ASN A 42 -6.18 -17.38 1.74
CA ASN A 42 -7.47 -17.97 1.38
C ASN A 42 -8.67 -17.47 2.21
N ASP A 43 -8.43 -16.83 3.36
CA ASP A 43 -9.46 -16.28 4.26
C ASP A 43 -10.01 -14.91 3.81
N VAL A 44 -9.46 -14.30 2.75
CA VAL A 44 -9.81 -12.94 2.33
C VAL A 44 -10.74 -12.99 1.11
N ASN A 45 -12.03 -12.71 1.30
CA ASN A 45 -13.04 -12.61 0.24
C ASN A 45 -13.74 -11.24 0.26
N TYR A 46 -13.67 -10.49 -0.84
CA TYR A 46 -14.28 -9.18 -0.97
C TYR A 46 -15.81 -9.20 -0.75
N GLU A 47 -16.47 -10.30 -1.11
CA GLU A 47 -17.93 -10.41 -0.99
C GLU A 47 -18.41 -10.51 0.46
N ASN A 48 -17.53 -10.89 1.39
CA ASN A 48 -17.86 -10.97 2.81
C ASN A 48 -17.80 -9.61 3.53
N ILE A 49 -17.37 -8.54 2.85
CA ILE A 49 -17.22 -7.21 3.43
C ILE A 49 -18.59 -6.53 3.55
N LYS A 50 -19.01 -6.21 4.78
CA LYS A 50 -20.31 -5.55 5.05
C LYS A 50 -20.35 -4.10 4.56
N ASP A 51 -19.29 -3.32 4.83
CA ASP A 51 -19.17 -1.93 4.39
C ASP A 51 -18.01 -1.76 3.41
N LYS A 52 -18.29 -2.07 2.14
CA LYS A 52 -17.33 -1.97 1.03
C LYS A 52 -16.78 -0.57 0.82
N LYS A 53 -17.55 0.48 1.17
CA LYS A 53 -17.15 1.87 1.00
C LYS A 53 -16.18 2.31 2.09
N ALA A 54 -16.45 1.99 3.35
CA ALA A 54 -15.51 2.24 4.44
C ALA A 54 -14.22 1.45 4.24
N PHE A 55 -14.32 0.19 3.81
CA PHE A 55 -13.16 -0.62 3.46
C PHE A 55 -12.32 -0.01 2.33
N SER A 56 -12.96 0.46 1.25
CA SER A 56 -12.26 1.12 0.12
C SER A 56 -11.47 2.35 0.59
N ARG A 57 -12.06 3.17 1.46
CA ARG A 57 -11.37 4.35 2.03
C ARG A 57 -10.20 3.95 2.89
N TRP A 58 -10.40 2.97 3.78
CA TRP A 58 -9.35 2.47 4.67
C TRP A 58 -8.18 1.83 3.90
N ILE A 59 -8.46 1.08 2.83
CA ILE A 59 -7.41 0.56 1.95
C ILE A 59 -6.71 1.69 1.19
N GLY A 60 -7.45 2.68 0.69
CA GLY A 60 -6.86 3.88 0.07
C GLY A 60 -5.92 4.63 1.02
N GLU A 61 -6.34 4.84 2.27
CA GLU A 61 -5.55 5.41 3.37
C GLU A 61 -4.24 4.64 3.58
N LEU A 62 -4.32 3.31 3.65
CA LEU A 62 -3.16 2.45 3.79
C LEU A 62 -2.21 2.65 2.61
N ILE A 63 -2.66 2.48 1.37
CA ILE A 63 -1.79 2.59 0.18
C ILE A 63 -1.13 3.97 0.11
N MET A 64 -1.87 5.04 0.43
CA MET A 64 -1.30 6.38 0.53
C MET A 64 -0.15 6.44 1.53
N LEU A 65 -0.33 5.87 2.72
CA LEU A 65 0.69 5.83 3.75
C LEU A 65 1.92 5.02 3.29
N GLY A 66 1.72 3.91 2.58
CA GLY A 66 2.81 3.09 2.02
C GLY A 66 3.61 3.86 0.97
N GLY A 67 2.92 4.42 -0.03
CA GLY A 67 3.54 5.22 -1.08
C GLY A 67 4.26 6.47 -0.54
N ALA A 68 3.71 7.12 0.48
CA ALA A 68 4.36 8.24 1.16
C ALA A 68 5.67 7.82 1.84
N LEU A 69 5.68 6.68 2.54
CA LEU A 69 6.88 6.14 3.18
C LEU A 69 7.95 5.75 2.15
N TYR A 70 7.56 5.15 1.02
CA TYR A 70 8.49 4.81 -0.05
C TYR A 70 9.09 6.05 -0.71
N THR A 71 8.27 7.06 -0.98
CA THR A 71 8.70 8.36 -1.48
C THR A 71 9.68 9.02 -0.51
N PHE A 72 9.39 8.97 0.80
CA PHE A 72 10.24 9.51 1.85
C PHE A 72 11.60 8.78 1.92
N LEU A 73 11.63 7.45 1.89
CA LEU A 73 12.86 6.67 1.93
C LEU A 73 13.72 6.87 0.67
N ALA A 74 13.10 6.91 -0.50
CA ALA A 74 13.78 7.17 -1.76
C ALA A 74 14.39 8.58 -1.78
N SER A 75 13.61 9.59 -1.36
CA SER A 75 14.08 10.97 -1.19
C SER A 75 15.23 11.04 -0.18
N SER A 76 15.12 10.32 0.94
CA SER A 76 16.16 10.27 1.97
C SER A 76 17.48 9.73 1.43
N SER A 77 17.43 8.72 0.55
CA SER A 77 18.62 8.20 -0.11
C SER A 77 19.21 9.14 -1.15
N ILE A 78 18.40 9.97 -1.81
CA ILE A 78 18.85 10.94 -2.82
C ILE A 78 19.49 12.15 -2.14
N PHE A 79 18.78 12.78 -1.20
CA PHE A 79 19.16 14.07 -0.63
C PHE A 79 20.07 13.97 0.61
N PHE A 80 19.91 12.93 1.42
CA PHE A 80 20.68 12.75 2.66
C PHE A 80 21.71 11.62 2.57
N GLY A 81 21.91 11.05 1.38
CA GLY A 81 22.92 10.01 1.16
C GLY A 81 22.66 8.69 1.88
N VAL A 82 21.44 8.43 2.34
CA VAL A 82 21.09 7.17 3.00
C VAL A 82 21.42 5.98 2.10
N SER A 83 22.05 4.95 2.67
CA SER A 83 22.43 3.73 1.95
C SER A 83 21.21 3.07 1.31
N LEU A 84 21.36 2.66 0.05
CA LEU A 84 20.31 1.92 -0.66
C LEU A 84 19.93 0.62 0.06
N ILE A 85 20.90 -0.05 0.70
CA ILE A 85 20.66 -1.28 1.47
C ILE A 85 19.71 -0.98 2.64
N ALA A 86 19.91 0.14 3.33
CA ALA A 86 19.03 0.57 4.40
C ALA A 86 17.61 0.86 3.88
N VAL A 87 17.49 1.54 2.72
CA VAL A 87 16.19 1.77 2.07
C VAL A 87 15.46 0.46 1.79
N ILE A 88 16.14 -0.52 1.19
CA ILE A 88 15.54 -1.83 0.88
C ILE A 88 15.10 -2.53 2.15
N ALA A 89 15.93 -2.53 3.21
CA ALA A 89 15.57 -3.13 4.49
C ALA A 89 14.31 -2.49 5.10
N PHE A 90 14.19 -1.16 5.03
CA PHE A 90 12.99 -0.46 5.50
C PHE A 90 11.77 -0.75 4.64
N ILE A 91 11.91 -0.85 3.31
CA ILE A 91 10.80 -1.24 2.42
C ILE A 91 10.26 -2.62 2.83
N VAL A 92 11.13 -3.61 3.02
CA VAL A 92 10.71 -4.97 3.46
C VAL A 92 9.98 -4.93 4.81
N LEU A 93 10.45 -4.09 5.74
CA LEU A 93 9.81 -3.91 7.04
C LEU A 93 8.43 -3.27 6.89
N ILE A 94 8.31 -2.20 6.09
CA ILE A 94 7.05 -1.52 5.82
C ILE A 94 6.06 -2.49 5.20
N GLU A 95 6.44 -3.20 4.12
CA GLU A 95 5.62 -4.22 3.47
C GLU A 95 5.11 -5.26 4.48
N SER A 96 6.00 -5.80 5.32
CA SER A 96 5.63 -6.79 6.34
C SER A 96 4.59 -6.26 7.34
N VAL A 97 4.71 -5.00 7.74
CA VAL A 97 3.73 -4.34 8.62
C VAL A 97 2.42 -4.09 7.88
N PHE A 98 2.50 -3.66 6.64
CA PHE A 98 1.35 -3.41 5.76
C PHE A 98 0.50 -4.66 5.55
N PHE A 99 1.11 -5.78 5.16
CA PHE A 99 0.41 -7.05 5.00
C PHE A 99 -0.33 -7.45 6.28
N ARG A 100 0.31 -7.28 7.45
CA ARG A 100 -0.34 -7.57 8.74
C ARG A 100 -1.49 -6.63 9.04
N MET A 101 -1.37 -5.34 8.71
CA MET A 101 -2.45 -4.37 8.88
C MET A 101 -3.62 -4.69 7.97
N VAL A 102 -3.37 -5.04 6.70
CA VAL A 102 -4.42 -5.44 5.74
C VAL A 102 -5.21 -6.64 6.27
N ILE A 103 -4.52 -7.73 6.66
CA ILE A 103 -5.19 -8.95 7.16
C ILE A 103 -5.97 -8.68 8.44
N LYS A 104 -5.38 -7.96 9.40
CA LYS A 104 -6.06 -7.64 10.67
C LYS A 104 -7.24 -6.69 10.45
N GLY A 105 -7.07 -5.66 9.64
CA GLY A 105 -8.10 -4.69 9.38
C GLY A 105 -9.24 -5.27 8.56
N TYR A 106 -8.97 -6.14 7.59
CA TYR A 106 -10.00 -6.88 6.84
C TYR A 106 -10.99 -7.59 7.79
N LYS A 107 -10.52 -8.22 8.87
CA LYS A 107 -11.38 -8.88 9.87
C LYS A 107 -12.35 -7.93 10.58
N ASN A 108 -12.06 -6.62 10.63
CA ASN A 108 -12.96 -5.63 11.22
C ASN A 108 -14.10 -5.21 10.27
N PHE A 109 -14.03 -5.58 8.99
CA PHE A 109 -15.02 -5.22 7.97
C PHE A 109 -15.90 -6.41 7.54
N ILE A 110 -15.63 -7.62 8.05
CA ILE A 110 -16.51 -8.82 7.96
C ILE A 110 -17.61 -8.74 9.03
#